data_AF-A0A965DTV5-F1
#
_entry.id   AF-A0A965DTV5-F1
#
_cell.length_a   1.000
_cell.length_b   1.000
_cell.length_c   1.000
_cell.angle_alpha   90.00
_cell.angle_beta   90.00
_cell.angle_gamma   90.00
#
_symmetry.space_group_name_H-M   'P 1'
#
loop_
_entity.id
_entity.type
_entity.pdbx_description
1 polymer ?
#
loop_
_entity_poly.entity_id
_entity_poly.type
_entity_poly.pdbx_seq_one_letter_code
_entity_poly.pdbx_strand_id
1 'polypeptide(L)'
;MNDSASRLIKKYPNRRLYDTQTSTYITLADVKQLVLAGESFTVIDAKSSEDLTRSILLQIILDEESGGVPMFSATMLSQVIRFYGNAMQGMMGDYLEKNIQAFVEIQSNLQEQSRRLVDSKGGAFPSADAWTQFIQGQAPMMQNLMSNYIDQSKNVFMQMQEQMQKNTQSMFQGFPFPGAKTDDTKRE
;
A
#
# COMPACT_ATOMS: atom_id res chain seq x y z
N MET A 1 -35.28 5.37 0.86
CA MET A 1 -34.07 6.17 0.59
C MET A 1 -33.05 5.20 0.04
N ASN A 2 -32.63 5.19 -1.23
CA ASN A 2 -32.79 6.10 -2.36
C ASN A 2 -32.90 5.15 -3.58
N ASP A 3 -34.08 4.99 -4.16
CA ASP A 3 -34.29 4.13 -5.35
C ASP A 3 -33.89 4.93 -6.60
N SER A 4 -32.65 5.42 -6.62
CA SER A 4 -32.03 5.93 -7.82
C SER A 4 -31.98 4.75 -8.77
N ALA A 5 -32.88 4.70 -9.75
CA ALA A 5 -33.05 3.58 -10.67
C ALA A 5 -31.68 3.05 -11.13
N SER A 6 -31.26 1.91 -10.56
CA SER A 6 -29.97 1.30 -10.84
C SER A 6 -29.88 1.05 -12.34
N ARG A 7 -28.79 1.50 -12.98
CA ARG A 7 -28.60 1.37 -14.42
C ARG A 7 -28.68 -0.11 -14.80
N LEU A 8 -29.67 -0.49 -15.61
CA LEU A 8 -29.89 -1.88 -15.96
C LEU A 8 -29.10 -2.27 -17.21
N ILE A 9 -28.27 -3.30 -17.07
CA ILE A 9 -27.52 -3.92 -18.15
C ILE A 9 -28.09 -5.33 -18.39
N LYS A 10 -28.46 -5.63 -19.62
CA LYS A 10 -28.97 -6.94 -20.03
C LYS A 10 -27.89 -7.75 -20.69
N LYS A 11 -27.63 -8.96 -20.18
CA LYS A 11 -26.71 -9.92 -20.81
C LYS A 11 -27.47 -10.85 -21.73
N TYR A 12 -27.00 -10.94 -22.97
CA TYR A 12 -27.53 -11.86 -23.99
C TYR A 12 -26.56 -13.03 -24.23
N PRO A 13 -27.06 -14.21 -24.67
CA PRO A 13 -26.26 -15.42 -24.81
C PRO A 13 -25.01 -15.29 -25.68
N ASN A 14 -25.02 -14.40 -26.68
CA ASN A 14 -23.92 -14.19 -27.61
C ASN A 14 -22.77 -13.34 -27.01
N ARG A 15 -22.57 -13.42 -25.68
CA ARG A 15 -21.62 -12.61 -24.89
C ARG A 15 -21.82 -11.08 -24.97
N ARG A 16 -22.97 -10.63 -25.49
CA ARG A 16 -23.28 -9.19 -25.66
C ARG A 16 -23.92 -8.64 -24.39
N LEU A 17 -23.46 -7.48 -23.94
CA LEU A 17 -24.10 -6.69 -22.91
C LEU A 17 -24.84 -5.54 -23.57
N TYR A 18 -26.06 -5.26 -23.11
CA TYR A 18 -26.89 -4.18 -23.61
C TYR A 18 -27.25 -3.25 -22.48
N ASP A 19 -26.93 -1.99 -22.66
CA ASP A 19 -27.22 -0.96 -21.69
C ASP A 19 -28.60 -0.34 -21.99
N THR A 20 -29.51 -0.45 -21.04
CA THR A 20 -30.88 0.04 -21.23
C THR A 20 -31.00 1.56 -21.10
N GLN A 21 -30.03 2.23 -20.48
CA GLN A 21 -30.05 3.69 -20.31
C GLN A 21 -29.55 4.38 -21.58
N THR A 22 -28.46 3.89 -22.17
CA THR A 22 -27.90 4.43 -23.42
C THR A 22 -28.49 3.78 -24.67
N SER A 23 -29.24 2.68 -24.49
CA SER A 23 -29.84 1.89 -25.57
C SER A 23 -28.82 1.30 -26.55
N THR A 24 -27.59 1.04 -26.10
CA THR A 24 -26.48 0.55 -26.93
C THR A 24 -25.88 -0.75 -26.42
N TYR A 25 -25.24 -1.50 -27.33
CA TYR A 25 -24.39 -2.61 -26.93
C TYR A 25 -23.09 -2.09 -26.34
N ILE A 26 -22.70 -2.67 -25.21
CA ILE A 26 -21.48 -2.32 -24.49
C ILE A 26 -20.62 -3.58 -24.28
N THR A 27 -19.34 -3.36 -24.01
CA THR A 27 -18.35 -4.40 -23.71
C THR A 27 -18.14 -4.53 -22.21
N LEU A 28 -17.40 -5.57 -21.79
CA LEU A 28 -16.99 -5.71 -20.39
C LEU A 28 -16.07 -4.55 -19.94
N ALA A 29 -15.27 -4.00 -20.85
CA ALA A 29 -14.42 -2.84 -20.58
C ALA A 29 -15.25 -1.58 -20.32
N ASP A 30 -16.39 -1.41 -20.98
CA ASP A 30 -17.31 -0.30 -20.72
C ASP A 30 -17.97 -0.45 -19.34
N VAL A 31 -18.38 -1.67 -18.97
CA VAL A 31 -18.87 -1.95 -17.61
C VAL A 31 -17.82 -1.65 -16.55
N LYS A 32 -16.55 -1.97 -16.82
CA LYS A 32 -15.44 -1.56 -15.95
C LYS A 32 -15.38 -0.05 -15.78
N GLN A 33 -15.57 0.74 -16.84
CA GLN A 33 -15.62 2.21 -16.71
C GLN A 33 -16.76 2.67 -15.80
N LEU A 34 -17.91 2.01 -15.82
CA LEU A 34 -19.01 2.31 -14.89
C LEU A 34 -18.61 2.06 -13.42
N VAL A 35 -17.92 0.95 -13.16
CA VAL A 35 -17.38 0.64 -11.82
C VAL A 35 -16.39 1.71 -11.38
N LEU A 36 -15.47 2.10 -12.25
CA LEU A 36 -14.45 3.14 -11.97
C LEU A 36 -15.07 4.53 -11.76
N ALA A 37 -16.18 4.82 -12.44
CA ALA A 37 -16.96 6.04 -12.27
C ALA A 37 -17.82 6.03 -11.00
N GLY A 38 -17.91 4.90 -10.29
CA GLY A 38 -18.76 4.75 -9.11
C GLY A 38 -20.26 4.71 -9.43
N GLU A 39 -20.63 4.35 -10.66
CA GLU A 39 -22.03 4.22 -11.06
C GLU A 39 -22.66 2.93 -10.51
N SER A 40 -23.84 3.03 -9.92
CA SER A 40 -24.64 1.87 -9.51
C SER A 40 -25.35 1.25 -10.71
N PHE A 41 -25.09 -0.04 -10.95
CA PHE A 41 -25.74 -0.79 -12.01
C PHE A 41 -26.08 -2.22 -11.56
N THR A 42 -26.97 -2.85 -12.32
CA THR A 42 -27.33 -4.26 -12.15
C THR A 42 -27.26 -4.96 -13.50
N VAL A 43 -26.68 -6.17 -13.53
CA VAL A 43 -26.63 -6.99 -14.73
C VAL A 43 -27.62 -8.14 -14.60
N ILE A 44 -28.57 -8.22 -15.52
CA ILE A 44 -29.58 -9.28 -15.56
C ILE A 44 -29.43 -10.12 -16.83
N ASP A 45 -29.56 -11.44 -16.72
CA ASP A 45 -29.68 -12.30 -17.89
C ASP A 45 -31.00 -12.04 -18.63
N ALA A 46 -30.93 -11.72 -19.92
CA ALA A 46 -32.11 -11.34 -20.69
C ALA A 46 -33.11 -12.49 -20.90
N LYS A 47 -32.71 -13.75 -20.72
CA LYS A 47 -33.58 -14.92 -20.86
C LYS A 47 -34.09 -15.42 -19.52
N SER A 48 -33.20 -15.65 -18.56
CA SER A 48 -33.57 -16.24 -17.26
C SER A 48 -34.01 -15.20 -16.23
N SER A 49 -33.74 -13.92 -16.45
CA SER A 49 -33.89 -12.84 -15.45
C SER A 49 -33.04 -13.04 -14.18
N GLU A 50 -31.99 -13.88 -14.27
CA GLU A 50 -31.03 -14.08 -13.19
C GLU A 50 -30.15 -12.85 -12.98
N ASP A 51 -29.83 -12.53 -11.73
CA ASP A 51 -28.86 -11.49 -11.39
C ASP A 51 -27.43 -11.99 -11.61
N LEU A 52 -26.79 -11.45 -12.63
CA LEU A 52 -25.43 -11.75 -13.03
C LEU A 52 -24.41 -10.72 -12.56
N THR A 53 -24.81 -9.71 -11.79
CA THR A 53 -23.95 -8.59 -11.37
C THR A 53 -22.65 -9.08 -10.74
N ARG A 54 -22.75 -10.00 -9.78
CA ARG A 54 -21.57 -10.60 -9.12
C ARG A 54 -20.66 -11.34 -10.10
N SER A 55 -21.23 -12.11 -11.02
CA SER A 55 -20.45 -12.88 -11.99
C SER A 55 -19.68 -11.99 -12.97
N ILE A 56 -20.29 -10.87 -13.39
CA ILE A 56 -19.65 -9.89 -14.26
C ILE A 56 -18.53 -9.15 -13.53
N LEU A 57 -18.74 -8.75 -12.28
CA LEU A 57 -17.68 -8.10 -11.48
C LEU A 57 -16.48 -9.04 -11.27
N LEU A 58 -16.72 -10.32 -10.99
CA LEU A 58 -15.65 -11.32 -10.89
C LEU A 58 -14.91 -11.50 -12.22
N GLN A 59 -15.62 -11.47 -13.34
CA GLN A 59 -15.00 -11.55 -14.66
C GLN A 59 -14.11 -10.35 -14.96
N ILE A 60 -14.54 -9.13 -14.60
CA ILE A 60 -13.72 -7.92 -14.72
C ILE A 60 -12.44 -8.05 -13.90
N ILE A 61 -12.54 -8.51 -12.64
CA ILE A 61 -11.37 -8.72 -11.77
C ILE A 61 -10.39 -9.72 -12.40
N LEU A 62 -10.90 -10.83 -12.93
CA LEU A 62 -10.07 -11.84 -13.59
C LEU A 62 -9.33 -11.28 -14.81
N ASP A 63 -10.01 -10.50 -15.63
CA ASP A 63 -9.41 -9.89 -16.82
C ASP A 63 -8.30 -8.91 -16.42
N GLU A 64 -8.50 -8.06 -15.39
CA GLU A 64 -7.48 -7.12 -14.91
C GLU A 64 -6.26 -7.83 -14.30
N GLU A 65 -6.46 -8.91 -13.53
CA GLU A 65 -5.36 -9.69 -12.95
C GLU A 65 -4.54 -10.45 -14.00
N SER A 66 -5.16 -10.80 -15.15
CA SER A 66 -4.48 -11.52 -16.24
C SER A 66 -3.75 -10.61 -17.23
N GLY A 67 -4.21 -9.36 -17.40
CA GLY A 67 -3.70 -8.42 -18.40
C GLY A 67 -2.89 -7.24 -17.85
N GLY A 68 -2.87 -7.03 -16.53
CA GLY A 68 -2.24 -5.87 -15.87
C GLY A 68 -1.14 -6.23 -14.86
N VAL A 69 -0.87 -5.30 -13.94
CA VAL A 69 -0.06 -5.57 -12.75
C VAL A 69 -0.99 -6.22 -11.71
N PRO A 70 -0.79 -7.51 -11.38
CA PRO A 70 -1.68 -8.21 -10.46
C PRO A 70 -1.63 -7.58 -9.08
N MET A 71 -2.81 -7.26 -8.55
CA MET A 71 -2.97 -6.72 -7.20
C MET A 71 -2.94 -7.85 -6.16
N PHE A 72 -3.44 -9.04 -6.52
CA PHE A 72 -3.61 -10.13 -5.57
C PHE A 72 -2.44 -11.10 -5.58
N SER A 73 -1.81 -11.30 -4.42
CA SER A 73 -0.81 -12.35 -4.26
C SER A 73 -1.45 -13.74 -4.27
N ALA A 74 -0.70 -14.75 -4.74
CA ALA A 74 -1.14 -16.14 -4.69
C ALA A 74 -1.50 -16.60 -3.26
N THR A 75 -0.77 -16.10 -2.26
CA THR A 75 -1.07 -16.34 -0.85
C THR A 75 -2.45 -15.79 -0.46
N MET A 76 -2.76 -14.54 -0.84
CA MET A 76 -4.07 -13.94 -0.58
C MET A 76 -5.20 -14.73 -1.23
N LEU A 77 -5.08 -15.04 -2.53
CA LEU A 77 -6.09 -15.82 -3.25
C LEU A 77 -6.32 -17.19 -2.61
N SER A 78 -5.25 -17.85 -2.18
CA SER A 78 -5.33 -19.13 -1.46
C SER A 78 -6.09 -19.02 -0.15
N GLN A 79 -5.88 -17.96 0.62
CA GLN A 79 -6.63 -17.72 1.87
C GLN A 79 -8.10 -17.45 1.58
N VAL A 80 -8.39 -16.61 0.58
CA VAL A 80 -9.77 -16.33 0.14
C VAL A 80 -10.49 -17.64 -0.21
N ILE A 81 -9.87 -18.53 -0.98
CA ILE A 81 -10.44 -19.84 -1.33
C ILE A 81 -10.65 -20.72 -0.09
N ARG A 82 -9.70 -20.76 0.84
CA ARG A 82 -9.81 -21.56 2.08
C ARG A 82 -10.97 -21.09 2.97
N PHE A 83 -11.30 -19.80 2.97
CA PHE A 83 -12.45 -19.30 3.74
C PHE A 83 -13.78 -19.85 3.25
N TYR A 84 -13.91 -20.16 1.95
CA TYR A 84 -15.08 -20.87 1.43
C TYR A 84 -15.18 -22.33 1.90
N GLY A 85 -14.07 -22.93 2.35
CA GLY A 85 -14.04 -24.31 2.87
C GLY A 85 -14.28 -24.43 4.38
N ASN A 86 -14.34 -23.31 5.11
CA ASN A 86 -14.51 -23.30 6.57
C ASN A 86 -15.89 -22.77 6.97
N ALA A 87 -16.43 -23.25 8.10
CA ALA A 87 -17.77 -22.94 8.61
C ALA A 87 -18.04 -21.45 8.91
N MET A 88 -17.05 -20.56 8.73
CA MET A 88 -17.14 -19.11 8.98
C MET A 88 -17.24 -18.26 7.70
N GLN A 89 -17.60 -18.87 6.56
CA GLN A 89 -17.68 -18.19 5.26
C GLN A 89 -18.46 -16.86 5.28
N GLY A 90 -19.61 -16.80 5.98
CA GLY A 90 -20.41 -15.57 6.08
C GLY A 90 -19.73 -14.47 6.90
N MET A 91 -19.15 -14.83 8.05
CA MET A 91 -18.48 -13.87 8.94
C MET A 91 -17.26 -13.21 8.27
N MET A 92 -16.51 -13.97 7.46
CA MET A 92 -15.33 -13.46 6.79
C MET A 92 -15.68 -12.51 5.62
N GLY A 93 -16.80 -12.75 4.94
CA GLY A 93 -17.32 -11.85 3.91
C GLY A 93 -17.60 -10.45 4.48
N ASP A 94 -18.40 -10.39 5.54
CA ASP A 94 -18.72 -9.13 6.24
C ASP A 94 -17.47 -8.43 6.78
N TYR A 95 -16.50 -9.20 7.26
CA TYR A 95 -15.24 -8.65 7.75
C TYR A 95 -14.42 -8.01 6.63
N LEU A 96 -14.25 -8.69 5.49
CA LEU A 96 -13.53 -8.15 4.34
C LEU A 96 -14.21 -6.89 3.80
N GLU A 97 -15.54 -6.89 3.67
CA GLU A 97 -16.31 -5.74 3.21
C GLU A 97 -16.07 -4.52 4.12
N LYS A 98 -16.19 -4.69 5.44
CA LYS A 98 -15.95 -3.61 6.40
C LYS A 98 -14.52 -3.07 6.37
N ASN A 99 -13.53 -3.95 6.21
CA ASN A 99 -12.13 -3.53 6.14
C ASN A 99 -11.83 -2.77 4.84
N ILE A 100 -12.38 -3.20 3.71
CA ILE A 100 -12.25 -2.48 2.43
C ILE A 100 -12.92 -1.11 2.54
N GLN A 101 -14.14 -1.05 3.07
CA GLN A 101 -14.88 0.20 3.25
C GLN A 101 -14.12 1.19 4.15
N ALA A 102 -13.59 0.71 5.28
CA ALA A 102 -12.77 1.51 6.19
C ALA A 102 -11.49 2.03 5.50
N PHE A 103 -10.84 1.22 4.67
CA PHE A 103 -9.66 1.64 3.92
C PHE A 103 -10.00 2.74 2.90
N VAL A 104 -11.10 2.60 2.17
CA VAL A 104 -11.60 3.63 1.23
C VAL A 104 -11.91 4.94 1.96
N GLU A 105 -12.55 4.87 3.12
CA GLU A 105 -12.83 6.05 3.96
C GLU A 105 -11.55 6.72 4.48
N ILE A 106 -10.56 5.94 4.93
CA ILE A 106 -9.27 6.47 5.37
C ILE A 106 -8.57 7.19 4.21
N GLN A 107 -8.54 6.59 3.02
CA GLN A 107 -7.95 7.21 1.84
C GLN A 107 -8.66 8.51 1.48
N SER A 108 -10.00 8.50 1.46
CA SER A 108 -10.82 9.69 1.19
C SER A 108 -10.55 10.80 2.21
N ASN A 109 -10.51 10.47 3.50
CA ASN A 109 -10.22 11.42 4.58
C ASN A 109 -8.81 12.00 4.50
N LEU A 110 -7.81 11.20 4.11
CA LEU A 110 -6.44 11.68 3.89
C LEU A 110 -6.35 12.60 2.67
N GLN A 111 -7.04 12.27 1.58
CA GLN A 111 -7.14 13.12 0.40
C GLN A 111 -7.86 14.44 0.72
N GLU A 112 -8.95 14.42 1.47
CA GLU A 112 -9.66 15.64 1.87
C GLU A 112 -8.82 16.49 2.83
N GLN A 113 -8.15 15.89 3.81
CA GLN A 113 -7.25 16.61 4.72
C GLN A 113 -6.07 17.24 3.97
N SER A 114 -5.42 16.50 3.08
CA SER A 114 -4.36 17.06 2.24
C SER A 114 -4.88 18.20 1.37
N ARG A 115 -6.04 18.04 0.73
CA ARG A 115 -6.67 19.10 -0.06
C ARG A 115 -7.05 20.32 0.77
N ARG A 116 -7.60 20.15 1.98
CA ARG A 116 -7.88 21.25 2.92
C ARG A 116 -6.61 21.95 3.40
N LEU A 117 -5.50 21.22 3.57
CA LEU A 117 -4.20 21.82 3.88
C LEU A 117 -3.65 22.60 2.68
N VAL A 118 -3.87 22.13 1.45
CA VAL A 118 -3.50 22.85 0.21
C VAL A 118 -4.40 24.07 0.00
N ASP A 119 -5.71 23.96 0.17
CA ASP A 119 -6.68 25.03 -0.08
C ASP A 119 -6.70 26.09 1.03
N SER A 120 -6.59 25.72 2.32
CA SER A 120 -6.56 26.70 3.43
C SER A 120 -5.24 27.47 3.55
N LYS A 121 -4.20 27.05 2.80
CA LYS A 121 -2.91 27.75 2.69
C LYS A 121 -2.52 28.08 1.24
N GLY A 122 -3.49 28.31 0.35
CA GLY A 122 -3.21 28.89 -0.97
C GLY A 122 -2.16 28.15 -1.80
N GLY A 123 -2.26 26.82 -1.88
CA GLY A 123 -1.46 26.03 -2.82
C GLY A 123 -0.10 25.56 -2.33
N ALA A 124 0.11 25.36 -1.03
CA ALA A 124 1.41 24.98 -0.50
C ALA A 124 1.41 23.60 0.20
N PHE A 125 1.92 22.56 -0.51
CA PHE A 125 3.09 21.87 0.07
C PHE A 125 4.11 22.96 0.42
N PRO A 126 4.93 22.87 1.47
CA PRO A 126 5.96 23.89 1.64
C PRO A 126 6.79 23.87 0.35
N SER A 127 6.58 24.87 -0.50
CA SER A 127 7.30 24.99 -1.75
C SER A 127 8.76 25.12 -1.38
N ALA A 128 9.66 24.67 -2.27
CA ALA A 128 11.09 24.81 -2.03
C ALA A 128 11.43 26.24 -1.57
N ASP A 129 10.72 27.25 -2.08
CA ASP A 129 10.86 28.64 -1.68
C ASP A 129 10.34 28.95 -0.27
N ALA A 130 9.20 28.41 0.16
CA ALA A 130 8.70 28.58 1.53
C ALA A 130 9.57 27.88 2.58
N TRP A 131 10.12 26.70 2.25
CA TRP A 131 11.16 26.05 3.07
C TRP A 131 12.44 26.90 3.13
N THR A 132 12.86 27.46 2.00
CA THR A 132 14.06 28.31 1.93
C THR A 132 13.88 29.59 2.74
N GLN A 133 12.70 30.20 2.69
CA GLN A 133 12.38 31.43 3.43
C GLN A 133 12.20 31.17 4.94
N PHE A 134 11.67 30.00 5.32
CA PHE A 134 11.62 29.56 6.71
C PHE A 134 13.02 29.31 7.30
N ILE A 135 13.91 28.67 6.53
CA ILE A 135 15.33 28.48 6.89
C ILE A 135 16.06 29.82 6.99
N GLN A 136 15.81 30.76 6.07
CA GLN A 136 16.43 32.08 6.09
C GLN A 136 15.91 32.98 7.22
N GLY A 137 14.63 32.87 7.59
CA GLY A 137 14.01 33.68 8.65
C GLY A 137 14.30 33.20 10.08
N GLN A 138 14.64 31.92 10.27
CA GLN A 138 15.03 31.33 11.57
C GLN A 138 16.53 30.99 11.68
N ALA A 139 17.34 31.51 10.76
CA ALA A 139 18.79 31.29 10.71
C ALA A 139 19.55 31.59 12.03
N PRO A 140 19.24 32.64 12.83
CA PRO A 140 20.05 32.93 14.02
C PRO A 140 19.88 31.91 15.15
N MET A 141 18.72 31.26 15.25
CA MET A 141 18.46 30.28 16.32
C MET A 141 19.04 28.91 15.96
N MET A 142 19.01 28.53 14.68
CA MET A 142 19.62 27.29 14.18
C MET A 142 21.15 27.32 14.20
N GLN A 143 21.79 28.49 14.05
CA GLN A 143 23.24 28.63 14.19
C GLN A 143 23.74 28.17 15.58
N ASN A 144 23.06 28.58 16.65
CA ASN A 144 23.42 28.21 18.03
C ASN A 144 23.11 26.74 18.35
N LEU A 145 22.00 26.20 17.83
CA LEU A 145 21.63 24.80 18.00
C LEU A 145 22.57 23.87 17.24
N MET A 146 22.93 24.22 16.00
CA MET A 146 23.79 23.42 15.15
C MET A 146 25.26 23.49 15.58
N SER A 147 25.73 24.63 16.11
CA SER A 147 27.08 24.70 16.71
C SER A 147 27.20 23.79 17.94
N ASN A 148 26.20 23.80 18.83
CA ASN A 148 26.19 22.92 20.01
C ASN A 148 26.06 21.44 19.62
N TYR A 149 25.28 21.12 18.58
CA TYR A 149 25.12 19.75 18.08
C TYR A 149 26.37 19.23 17.36
N ILE A 150 27.05 20.07 16.58
CA ILE A 150 28.29 19.68 15.87
C ILE A 150 29.42 19.40 16.87
N ASP A 151 29.59 20.24 17.89
CA ASP A 151 30.63 20.03 18.91
C ASP A 151 30.33 18.80 19.77
N GLN A 152 29.05 18.55 20.10
CA GLN A 152 28.64 17.35 20.81
C GLN A 152 28.81 16.08 19.94
N SER A 153 28.50 16.16 18.64
CA SER A 153 28.66 15.05 17.69
C SER A 153 30.12 14.65 17.50
N LYS A 154 31.06 15.62 17.49
CA LYS A 154 32.51 15.33 17.44
C LYS A 154 32.96 14.56 18.68
N ASN A 155 32.49 14.94 19.87
CA ASN A 155 32.86 14.25 21.11
C ASN A 155 32.25 12.85 21.20
N VAL A 156 30.98 12.68 20.80
CA VAL A 156 30.33 11.36 20.73
C VAL A 156 31.01 10.46 19.68
N PHE A 157 31.40 11.02 18.53
CA PHE A 157 32.12 10.28 17.49
C PHE A 157 33.52 9.86 17.94
N MET A 158 34.27 10.75 18.58
CA MET A 158 35.58 10.44 19.17
C MET A 158 35.47 9.38 20.28
N GLN A 159 34.46 9.51 21.16
CA GLN A 159 34.22 8.56 22.25
C GLN A 159 33.74 7.20 21.73
N MET A 160 32.95 7.17 20.65
CA MET A 160 32.54 5.94 19.97
C MET A 160 33.71 5.29 19.25
N GLN A 161 34.61 6.06 18.63
CA GLN A 161 35.84 5.54 18.03
C GLN A 161 36.76 4.92 19.10
N GLU A 162 36.91 5.58 20.24
CA GLU A 162 37.71 5.09 21.36
C GLU A 162 37.10 3.82 21.98
N GLN A 163 35.77 3.77 22.11
CA GLN A 163 35.05 2.59 22.59
C GLN A 163 35.09 1.45 21.58
N MET A 164 35.02 1.72 20.27
CA MET A 164 35.10 0.69 19.25
C MET A 164 36.52 0.13 19.14
N GLN A 165 37.56 0.96 19.31
CA GLN A 165 38.95 0.52 19.43
C GLN A 165 39.17 -0.34 20.67
N LYS A 166 38.63 0.05 21.84
CA LYS A 166 38.69 -0.77 23.05
C LYS A 166 37.95 -2.11 22.88
N ASN A 167 36.76 -2.11 22.27
CA ASN A 167 36.00 -3.33 22.00
C ASN A 167 36.73 -4.25 21.00
N THR A 168 37.30 -3.71 19.91
CA THR A 168 38.08 -4.50 18.96
C THR A 168 39.38 -5.04 19.56
N GLN A 169 40.03 -4.28 20.46
CA GLN A 169 41.24 -4.71 21.15
C GLN A 169 40.96 -5.80 22.20
N SER A 170 39.84 -5.73 22.93
CA SER A 170 39.37 -6.81 23.81
C SER A 170 38.89 -8.05 23.03
N MET A 171 38.36 -7.87 21.82
CA MET A 171 37.97 -8.98 20.93
C MET A 171 39.20 -9.70 20.35
N PHE A 172 40.28 -8.97 20.06
CA PHE A 172 41.54 -9.55 19.55
C PHE A 172 42.39 -10.26 20.61
N GLN A 173 42.22 -9.94 21.90
CA GLN A 173 42.91 -10.64 23.00
C GLN A 173 42.19 -11.93 23.45
N GLY A 174 40.92 -12.11 23.10
CA GLY A 174 40.07 -13.22 23.56
C GLY A 174 40.02 -14.46 22.66
N PHE A 175 40.73 -14.49 21.54
CA PHE A 175 40.74 -15.64 20.62
C PHE A 175 42.03 -16.48 20.75
N PRO A 176 41.96 -17.71 21.28
CA PRO A 176 43.06 -18.66 21.16
C PRO A 176 43.07 -19.24 19.73
N PHE A 177 44.14 -19.00 18.98
CA PHE A 177 44.43 -19.73 17.74
C PHE A 177 44.88 -21.16 18.10
N PRO A 178 44.19 -22.23 17.66
CA PRO A 178 44.70 -23.58 17.79
C PRO A 178 45.61 -23.89 16.59
N GLY A 179 46.91 -23.98 16.83
CA GLY A 179 47.86 -24.61 15.90
C GLY A 179 49.07 -23.77 15.54
N ALA A 180 50.08 -23.79 16.40
CA ALA A 180 51.47 -23.62 15.97
C ALA A 180 52.31 -24.67 16.72
N LYS A 181 52.88 -25.60 15.95
CA LYS A 181 53.73 -26.70 16.40
C LYS A 181 54.98 -26.14 17.09
N THR A 182 55.41 -26.75 18.19
CA THR A 182 56.82 -26.69 18.62
C THR A 182 57.33 -28.13 18.68
N ASP A 183 57.94 -28.54 17.57
CA ASP A 183 58.96 -29.58 17.57
C ASP A 183 60.27 -28.90 18.01
N ASP A 184 60.88 -29.41 19.08
CA ASP A 184 62.34 -29.45 19.22
C ASP A 184 62.72 -30.48 20.31
N THR A 185 62.73 -31.74 19.90
CA THR A 185 63.96 -32.54 19.78
C THR A 185 65.10 -32.32 20.81
N LYS A 186 65.25 -33.34 21.69
CA LYS A 186 66.50 -34.03 22.13
C LYS A 186 67.42 -33.48 23.24
N ARG A 187 67.74 -34.46 24.12
CA ARG A 187 69.05 -34.84 24.72
C ARG A 187 69.62 -33.88 25.76
N GLU A 188 70.18 -34.30 26.90
CA GLU A 188 70.62 -35.57 27.47
C GLU A 188 70.57 -35.42 29.01
#